data_AF-A0A0D3DAL5-F1
#
_entry.id   AF-A0A0D3DAL5-F1
#
_cell.length_a   1.000
_cell.length_b   1.000
_cell.length_c   1.000
_cell.angle_alpha   90.00
_cell.angle_beta   90.00
_cell.angle_gamma   90.00
#
_symmetry.space_group_name_H-M   'P 1'
#
loop_
_entity.id
_entity.type
_entity.pdbx_description
1 polymer ?
#
loop_
_entity_poly.entity_id
_entity_poly.type
_entity_poly.pdbx_seq_one_letter_code
_entity_poly.pdbx_strand_id
1 'polypeptide(L)'
;MELPRLWTSLNGEIESILKFSYDALCDEDKDLFIHISCFFNDEWIERVEEFLAENFSNVRYGLHVLADKSLIFIDRRWIRMHNLLARLGREIVRKKSIHGLRQRQFLVDGRETCQILSNYTPGSINVIGINCKYAEIEDGLYKNDKGFEKMSNLQFLRIGGTYPRVHLPQSLKYLPRTLRLLDWDGFPMTCLPPNFSPEFLVEIYMPSSNLEKLWEGSQAINYNNTRVGPPYGRDEY
;
A
#
# COMPACT_ATOMS: atom_id res chain seq x y z
N MET A 1 18.98 11.36 -26.46
CA MET A 1 17.63 11.18 -25.90
C MET A 1 17.64 9.96 -24.98
N GLU A 2 17.99 10.12 -23.70
CA GLU A 2 18.08 9.01 -22.72
C GLU A 2 17.17 9.17 -21.50
N LEU A 3 16.43 10.28 -21.45
CA LEU A 3 15.59 10.65 -20.29
C LEU A 3 14.52 9.60 -19.90
N PRO A 4 13.91 8.77 -20.77
CA PRO A 4 12.86 7.85 -20.31
C PRO A 4 13.35 6.65 -19.49
N ARG A 5 14.62 6.23 -19.61
CA ARG A 5 15.12 5.00 -18.96
C ARG A 5 15.50 5.19 -17.49
N LEU A 6 15.99 6.38 -17.14
CA LEU A 6 16.35 6.73 -15.76
C LEU A 6 15.14 6.76 -14.82
N TRP A 7 13.93 6.97 -15.35
CA TRP A 7 12.69 7.02 -14.58
C TRP A 7 12.04 5.64 -14.41
N THR A 8 12.44 4.61 -15.18
CA THR A 8 11.80 3.29 -15.18
C THR A 8 12.61 2.17 -14.53
N SER A 9 13.96 2.19 -14.58
CA SER A 9 14.82 1.31 -13.74
C SER A 9 15.93 2.07 -13.01
N LEU A 10 16.35 1.60 -11.82
CA LEU A 10 17.60 2.09 -11.24
C LEU A 10 18.76 1.90 -12.21
N ASN A 11 19.73 2.80 -12.17
CA ASN A 11 21.04 2.54 -12.78
C ASN A 11 21.66 1.34 -12.05
N GLY A 12 22.15 0.33 -12.79
CA GLY A 12 22.67 -0.91 -12.21
C GLY A 12 23.82 -0.72 -11.20
N GLU A 13 24.65 0.31 -11.37
CA GLU A 13 25.71 0.63 -10.39
C GLU A 13 25.10 1.11 -9.05
N ILE A 14 24.15 2.04 -9.13
CA ILE A 14 23.43 2.55 -7.94
C ILE A 14 22.63 1.43 -7.29
N GLU A 15 21.96 0.59 -8.09
CA GLU A 15 21.21 -0.56 -7.59
C GLU A 15 22.13 -1.50 -6.79
N SER A 16 23.30 -1.83 -7.33
CA SER A 16 24.28 -2.71 -6.69
C SER A 16 24.74 -2.16 -5.33
N ILE A 17 25.07 -0.86 -5.26
CA ILE A 17 25.53 -0.21 -4.02
C ILE A 17 24.44 -0.23 -2.95
N LEU A 18 23.21 0.14 -3.30
CA LEU A 18 22.10 0.15 -2.35
C LEU A 18 21.72 -1.27 -1.94
N LYS A 19 21.74 -2.21 -2.89
CA LYS A 19 21.44 -3.62 -2.66
C LYS A 19 22.45 -4.28 -1.73
N PHE A 20 23.73 -3.91 -1.78
CA PHE A 20 24.73 -4.40 -0.84
C PHE A 20 24.34 -4.10 0.62
N SER A 21 23.85 -2.89 0.90
CA SER A 21 23.39 -2.50 2.25
C SER A 21 22.14 -3.25 2.67
N TYR A 22 21.19 -3.44 1.74
CA TYR A 22 19.99 -4.25 1.97
C TYR A 22 20.31 -5.74 2.21
N ASP A 23 21.23 -6.32 1.44
CA ASP A 23 21.56 -7.75 1.55
C ASP A 23 22.23 -8.10 2.88
N ALA A 24 22.86 -7.11 3.54
CA ALA A 24 23.45 -7.21 4.88
C ALA A 24 22.43 -7.15 6.04
N LEU A 25 21.14 -6.93 5.76
CA LEU A 25 20.07 -7.00 6.76
C LEU A 25 19.70 -8.47 7.09
N CYS A 26 19.18 -8.70 8.29
CA CYS A 26 18.52 -9.97 8.61
C CYS A 26 17.18 -10.08 7.85
N ASP A 27 16.61 -11.29 7.78
CA ASP A 27 15.41 -11.53 6.97
C ASP A 27 14.20 -10.72 7.44
N GLU A 28 14.02 -10.56 8.76
CA GLU A 28 12.93 -9.75 9.31
C GLU A 28 13.09 -8.26 8.99
N ASP A 29 14.31 -7.71 9.11
CA ASP A 29 14.59 -6.30 8.74
C ASP A 29 14.46 -6.06 7.23
N LYS A 30 14.79 -7.06 6.40
CA LYS A 30 14.55 -7.00 4.95
C LYS A 30 13.06 -6.89 4.66
N ASP A 31 12.25 -7.70 5.32
CA ASP A 31 10.80 -7.66 5.14
C ASP A 31 10.22 -6.33 5.64
N LEU A 32 10.72 -5.78 6.76
CA LEU A 32 10.31 -4.46 7.24
C LEU A 32 10.69 -3.35 6.26
N PHE A 33 11.92 -3.39 5.73
CA PHE A 33 12.37 -2.46 4.68
C PHE A 33 11.42 -2.49 3.47
N ILE A 34 10.99 -3.67 3.04
CA ILE A 34 10.03 -3.81 1.94
C ILE A 34 8.69 -3.16 2.28
N HIS A 35 8.13 -3.42 3.48
CA HIS A 35 6.86 -2.82 3.91
C HIS A 35 6.92 -1.28 3.91
N ILE A 36 8.01 -0.69 4.41
CA ILE A 36 8.22 0.76 4.38
C ILE A 36 8.35 1.25 2.94
N SER A 37 9.23 0.64 2.14
CA SER A 37 9.51 1.08 0.76
C SER A 37 8.27 1.07 -0.15
N CYS A 38 7.35 0.12 0.09
CA CYS A 38 6.16 -0.11 -0.73
C CYS A 38 4.94 0.66 -0.23
N PHE A 39 4.76 0.79 1.08
CA PHE A 39 3.50 1.27 1.64
C PHE A 39 3.67 2.31 2.74
N PHE A 40 4.58 2.08 3.70
CA PHE A 40 4.70 2.88 4.92
C PHE A 40 5.81 3.95 4.89
N ASN A 41 6.24 4.36 3.70
CA ASN A 41 7.12 5.52 3.56
C ASN A 41 6.33 6.80 3.85
N ASP A 42 6.95 7.74 4.55
CA ASP A 42 6.33 8.98 5.02
C ASP A 42 5.16 8.72 5.98
N GLU A 43 5.28 7.73 6.86
CA GLU A 43 4.30 7.40 7.89
C GLU A 43 4.83 7.60 9.32
N TRP A 44 3.90 7.77 10.27
CA TRP A 44 4.23 7.87 11.69
C TRP A 44 4.66 6.51 12.24
N ILE A 45 5.69 6.50 13.08
CA ILE A 45 6.20 5.28 13.74
C ILE A 45 5.09 4.46 14.39
N GLU A 46 4.20 5.11 15.15
CA GLU A 46 3.15 4.44 15.91
C GLU A 46 2.13 3.77 14.99
N ARG A 47 1.85 4.42 13.85
CA ARG A 47 0.96 3.88 12.83
C ARG A 47 1.59 2.63 12.21
N VAL A 48 2.87 2.68 11.86
CA VAL A 48 3.60 1.53 11.31
C VAL A 48 3.65 0.38 12.30
N GLU A 49 3.94 0.64 13.57
CA GLU A 49 3.89 -0.37 14.63
C GLU A 49 2.53 -1.02 14.77
N GLU A 50 1.46 -0.23 14.81
CA GLU A 50 0.09 -0.73 14.94
C GLU A 50 -0.28 -1.64 13.76
N PHE A 51 0.05 -1.23 12.53
CA PHE A 51 -0.21 -2.04 11.34
C PHE A 51 0.72 -3.25 11.19
N LEU A 52 1.90 -3.26 11.78
CA LEU A 52 2.88 -4.34 11.60
C LEU A 52 3.08 -5.22 12.85
N ALA A 53 2.38 -4.93 13.95
CA ALA A 53 2.54 -5.62 15.24
C ALA A 53 2.32 -7.13 15.18
N GLU A 54 1.40 -7.62 14.34
CA GLU A 54 1.12 -9.06 14.21
C GLU A 54 2.09 -9.77 13.26
N ASN A 55 2.80 -9.02 12.43
CA ASN A 55 3.67 -9.55 11.37
C ASN A 55 5.14 -9.60 11.76
N PHE A 56 5.54 -8.82 12.76
CA PHE A 56 6.93 -8.64 13.16
C PHE A 56 7.08 -8.81 14.67
N SER A 57 8.20 -9.41 15.09
CA SER A 57 8.54 -9.64 16.48
C SER A 57 8.73 -8.34 17.26
N ASN A 58 9.37 -7.33 16.65
CA ASN A 58 9.57 -6.01 17.22
C ASN A 58 9.81 -4.94 16.15
N VAL A 59 8.74 -4.27 15.72
CA VAL A 59 8.78 -3.21 14.69
C VAL A 59 9.68 -2.05 15.12
N ARG A 60 9.63 -1.61 16.39
CA ARG A 60 10.46 -0.52 16.91
C ARG A 60 11.95 -0.80 16.75
N TYR A 61 12.35 -2.01 17.13
CA TYR A 61 13.73 -2.44 17.02
C TYR A 61 14.18 -2.48 15.56
N GLY A 62 13.37 -3.07 14.66
CA GLY A 62 13.68 -3.08 13.23
C GLY A 62 13.82 -1.67 12.64
N LEU A 63 12.94 -0.73 13.01
CA LEU A 63 13.06 0.67 12.60
C LEU A 63 14.39 1.30 13.06
N HIS A 64 14.82 1.01 14.29
CA HIS A 64 16.11 1.49 14.78
C HIS A 64 17.28 0.91 13.98
N VAL A 65 17.26 -0.39 13.67
CA VAL A 65 18.31 -1.04 12.85
C VAL A 65 18.38 -0.42 11.45
N LEU A 66 17.24 -0.16 10.82
CA LEU A 66 17.18 0.48 9.51
C LEU A 66 17.72 1.91 9.55
N ALA A 67 17.44 2.66 10.63
CA ALA A 67 17.97 4.01 10.82
C ALA A 67 19.48 4.02 11.05
N ASP A 68 20.01 3.11 11.87
CA ASP A 68 21.46 2.97 12.13
C ASP A 68 22.23 2.63 10.85
N LYS A 69 21.61 1.87 9.95
CA LYS A 69 22.17 1.54 8.63
C LYS A 69 21.89 2.61 7.57
N SER A 70 21.34 3.76 7.95
CA SER A 70 20.99 4.88 7.06
C SER A 70 20.06 4.48 5.90
N LEU A 71 19.23 3.45 6.10
CA LEU A 71 18.25 2.98 5.11
C LEU A 71 16.90 3.72 5.25
N ILE A 72 16.66 4.31 6.41
CA ILE A 72 15.58 5.26 6.68
C ILE A 72 16.11 6.41 7.52
N PHE A 73 15.35 7.50 7.56
CA PHE A 73 15.52 8.60 8.48
C PHE A 73 14.24 8.77 9.30
N ILE A 74 14.37 9.10 10.58
CA ILE A 74 13.24 9.38 11.46
C ILE A 74 13.27 10.86 11.82
N ASP A 75 12.29 11.62 11.35
CA ASP A 75 12.12 13.05 11.65
C ASP A 75 10.85 13.29 12.45
N ARG A 76 10.95 13.80 13.68
CA ARG A 76 9.76 14.09 14.51
C ARG A 76 8.73 12.96 14.53
N ARG A 77 9.21 11.70 14.58
CA ARG A 77 8.42 10.43 14.52
C ARG A 77 7.88 10.01 13.14
N TRP A 78 8.22 10.72 12.08
CA TRP A 78 7.95 10.32 10.70
C TRP A 78 9.08 9.47 10.16
N ILE A 79 8.73 8.32 9.59
CA ILE A 79 9.66 7.46 8.86
C ILE A 79 9.78 7.99 7.44
N ARG A 80 11.00 8.30 7.00
CA ARG A 80 11.30 8.73 5.64
C ARG A 80 12.33 7.80 5.03
N MET A 81 12.08 7.36 3.82
CA MET A 81 12.99 6.56 3.01
C MET A 81 13.35 7.35 1.76
N HIS A 82 14.65 7.43 1.47
CA HIS A 82 15.13 8.10 0.26
C HIS A 82 14.51 7.46 -0.99
N ASN A 83 14.18 8.26 -2.00
CA ASN A 83 13.46 7.79 -3.19
C ASN A 83 14.16 6.63 -3.91
N LEU A 84 15.50 6.60 -3.93
CA LEU A 84 16.29 5.51 -4.50
C LEU A 84 16.16 4.20 -3.71
N LEU A 85 16.12 4.27 -2.37
CA LEU A 85 15.92 3.11 -1.51
C LEU A 85 14.49 2.59 -1.61
N ALA A 86 13.52 3.50 -1.62
CA ALA A 86 12.12 3.14 -1.83
C ALA A 86 11.95 2.43 -3.17
N ARG A 87 12.62 2.93 -4.22
CA ARG A 87 12.61 2.30 -5.55
C ARG A 87 13.31 0.95 -5.57
N LEU A 88 14.45 0.79 -4.89
CA LEU A 88 15.10 -0.52 -4.72
C LEU A 88 14.13 -1.54 -4.12
N GLY A 89 13.43 -1.19 -3.03
CA GLY A 89 12.46 -2.09 -2.40
C GLY A 89 11.32 -2.51 -3.35
N ARG A 90 10.77 -1.55 -4.10
CA ARG A 90 9.77 -1.84 -5.15
C ARG A 90 10.31 -2.76 -6.25
N GLU A 91 11.55 -2.55 -6.69
CA GLU A 91 12.19 -3.41 -7.69
C GLU A 91 12.46 -4.83 -7.15
N ILE A 92 12.83 -4.98 -5.87
CA ILE A 92 12.99 -6.29 -5.23
C ILE A 92 11.66 -7.07 -5.23
N VAL A 93 10.56 -6.43 -4.81
CA VAL A 93 9.22 -7.03 -4.85
C VAL A 93 8.83 -7.41 -6.28
N ARG A 94 9.13 -6.53 -7.25
CA ARG A 94 8.85 -6.77 -8.66
C ARG A 94 9.64 -7.98 -9.19
N LYS A 95 10.94 -8.08 -8.91
CA LYS A 95 11.85 -9.15 -9.39
C LYS A 95 11.58 -10.51 -8.71
N LYS A 96 11.26 -10.54 -7.41
CA LYS A 96 10.87 -11.78 -6.70
C LYS A 96 9.66 -12.46 -7.36
N SER A 97 8.76 -11.70 -7.97
CA SER A 97 7.59 -12.21 -8.68
C SER A 97 7.90 -12.92 -10.01
N ILE A 98 9.08 -12.70 -10.61
CA ILE A 98 9.44 -13.27 -11.93
C ILE A 98 9.88 -14.74 -11.82
N HIS A 99 10.40 -15.16 -10.66
CA HIS A 99 10.90 -16.53 -10.44
C HIS A 99 9.98 -17.43 -9.58
N GLY A 100 8.86 -16.88 -9.09
CA GLY A 100 7.86 -17.65 -8.36
C GLY A 100 6.53 -16.89 -8.35
N LEU A 101 5.56 -17.40 -9.10
CA LEU A 101 4.21 -16.84 -9.34
C LEU A 101 3.34 -16.66 -8.07
N ARG A 102 3.90 -16.57 -6.86
CA ARG A 102 3.14 -16.71 -5.60
C ARG A 102 3.47 -15.71 -4.50
N GLN A 103 4.38 -14.75 -4.70
CA GLN A 103 4.95 -13.96 -3.60
C GLN A 103 4.98 -12.44 -3.80
N ARG A 104 4.22 -11.88 -4.76
CA ARG A 104 4.13 -10.42 -4.86
C ARG A 104 3.22 -9.86 -3.76
N GLN A 105 3.85 -9.42 -2.69
CA GLN A 105 3.19 -8.86 -1.50
C GLN A 105 2.57 -7.47 -1.76
N PHE A 106 3.19 -6.62 -2.58
CA PHE A 106 2.72 -5.25 -2.79
C PHE A 106 2.50 -4.89 -4.27
N LEU A 107 1.43 -4.14 -4.56
CA LEU A 107 1.21 -3.46 -5.82
C LEU A 107 1.36 -1.95 -5.61
N VAL A 108 2.39 -1.37 -6.22
CA VAL A 108 2.89 -0.01 -5.92
C VAL A 108 3.11 0.84 -7.18
N ASP A 109 2.84 0.26 -8.35
CA ASP A 109 2.88 0.91 -9.65
C ASP A 109 1.45 0.88 -10.20
N GLY A 110 0.84 2.04 -10.44
CA GLY A 110 -0.57 2.10 -10.84
C GLY A 110 -0.87 1.37 -12.14
N ARG A 111 0.02 1.41 -13.14
CA ARG A 111 -0.17 0.70 -14.42
C ARG A 111 -0.18 -0.81 -14.23
N GLU A 112 0.76 -1.32 -13.45
CA GLU A 112 0.84 -2.74 -13.11
C GLU A 112 -0.35 -3.17 -12.24
N THR A 113 -0.77 -2.31 -11.31
CA THR A 113 -1.97 -2.49 -10.49
C THR A 113 -3.22 -2.60 -11.38
N CYS A 114 -3.37 -1.76 -12.40
CA CYS A 114 -4.44 -1.84 -13.40
C CYS A 114 -4.44 -3.17 -14.15
N GLN A 115 -3.29 -3.57 -14.66
CA GLN A 115 -3.18 -4.82 -15.43
C GLN A 115 -3.55 -6.02 -14.58
N ILE A 116 -3.07 -6.07 -13.34
CA ILE A 116 -3.35 -7.16 -12.40
C ILE A 116 -4.83 -7.19 -12.04
N LEU A 117 -5.44 -6.06 -11.67
CA LEU A 117 -6.86 -6.00 -11.31
C LEU A 117 -7.79 -6.30 -12.50
N SER A 118 -7.37 -5.97 -13.73
CA SER A 118 -8.14 -6.22 -14.95
C SER A 118 -8.08 -7.68 -15.40
N ASN A 119 -6.94 -8.36 -15.25
CA ASN A 119 -6.68 -9.70 -15.78
C ASN A 119 -6.51 -10.77 -14.68
N TYR A 120 -7.08 -10.55 -13.48
CA TYR A 120 -6.81 -11.41 -12.33
C TYR A 120 -7.43 -12.83 -12.40
N THR A 121 -6.55 -13.83 -12.29
CA THR A 121 -6.92 -15.25 -12.07
C THR A 121 -6.85 -15.58 -10.57
N PRO A 122 -7.92 -16.13 -9.94
CA PRO A 122 -7.92 -16.56 -8.55
C PRO A 122 -6.71 -17.44 -8.19
N GLY A 123 -6.05 -17.16 -7.06
CA GLY A 123 -4.92 -17.96 -6.56
C GLY A 123 -3.57 -17.69 -7.23
N SER A 124 -3.48 -16.70 -8.12
CA SER A 124 -2.24 -16.39 -8.85
C SER A 124 -1.32 -15.39 -8.14
N ILE A 125 -1.78 -14.63 -7.13
CA ILE A 125 -0.95 -13.58 -6.50
C ILE A 125 -1.36 -13.39 -5.03
N ASN A 126 -0.38 -13.40 -4.12
CA ASN A 126 -0.53 -13.13 -2.69
C ASN A 126 -0.31 -11.64 -2.37
N VAL A 127 -1.23 -10.78 -2.81
CA VAL A 127 -1.17 -9.33 -2.55
C VAL A 127 -1.68 -9.03 -1.14
N ILE A 128 -0.85 -8.37 -0.34
CA ILE A 128 -1.16 -7.86 1.00
C ILE A 128 -1.37 -6.35 1.04
N GLY A 129 -0.80 -5.61 0.08
CA GLY A 129 -0.95 -4.14 0.02
C GLY A 129 -1.05 -3.58 -1.39
N ILE A 130 -1.90 -2.57 -1.57
CA ILE A 130 -2.06 -1.80 -2.80
C ILE A 130 -1.92 -0.32 -2.46
N ASN A 131 -0.92 0.35 -3.02
CA ASN A 131 -0.72 1.79 -2.90
C ASN A 131 -0.67 2.40 -4.29
N CYS A 132 -1.74 3.05 -4.71
CA CYS A 132 -1.94 3.49 -6.09
C CYS A 132 -2.29 4.97 -6.17
N LYS A 133 -1.62 5.69 -7.07
CA LYS A 133 -1.91 7.10 -7.33
C LYS A 133 -2.77 7.28 -8.57
N TYR A 134 -3.79 8.15 -8.54
CA TYR A 134 -4.65 8.41 -9.71
C TYR A 134 -3.89 8.72 -11.00
N ALA A 135 -2.77 9.45 -10.92
CA ALA A 135 -1.93 9.77 -12.08
C ALA A 135 -1.32 8.54 -12.78
N GLU A 136 -1.24 7.39 -12.09
CA GLU A 136 -0.64 6.16 -12.59
C GLU A 136 -1.70 5.18 -13.13
N ILE A 137 -2.98 5.54 -13.00
CA ILE A 137 -4.11 4.70 -13.34
C ILE A 137 -4.57 5.04 -14.75
N GLU A 138 -4.24 4.18 -15.72
CA GLU A 138 -4.89 4.24 -17.03
C GLU A 138 -6.38 3.83 -16.90
N ASP A 139 -7.23 4.30 -17.82
CA ASP A 139 -8.71 4.16 -17.94
C ASP A 139 -9.35 2.76 -17.68
N GLY A 140 -8.55 1.73 -17.35
CA GLY A 140 -8.95 0.33 -17.23
C GLY A 140 -9.13 -0.23 -15.83
N LEU A 141 -8.60 0.37 -14.75
CA LEU A 141 -8.60 -0.23 -13.39
C LEU A 141 -9.98 -0.68 -12.90
N TYR A 142 -11.01 0.01 -13.40
CA TYR A 142 -12.31 0.07 -12.75
C TYR A 142 -13.44 -0.52 -13.59
N LYS A 143 -13.10 -1.18 -14.70
CA LYS A 143 -14.08 -1.89 -15.55
C LYS A 143 -14.53 -3.23 -14.96
N ASN A 144 -13.88 -3.72 -13.90
CA ASN A 144 -14.20 -4.99 -13.24
C ASN A 144 -14.53 -4.78 -11.76
N ASP A 145 -15.83 -4.86 -11.43
CA ASP A 145 -16.37 -4.74 -10.06
C ASP A 145 -15.99 -5.91 -9.14
N LYS A 146 -15.33 -6.94 -9.68
CA LYS A 146 -14.88 -8.15 -8.97
C LYS A 146 -13.37 -8.22 -8.73
N GLY A 147 -12.61 -7.17 -9.07
CA GLY A 147 -11.14 -7.17 -8.93
C GLY A 147 -10.69 -7.49 -7.49
N PHE A 148 -11.33 -6.87 -6.50
CA PHE A 148 -11.01 -7.06 -5.08
C PHE A 148 -11.58 -8.35 -4.49
N GLU A 149 -12.64 -8.93 -5.06
CA GLU A 149 -13.30 -10.15 -4.55
C GLU A 149 -12.29 -11.31 -4.40
N LYS A 150 -11.29 -11.36 -5.29
CA LYS A 150 -10.33 -12.45 -5.35
C LYS A 150 -9.03 -12.18 -4.58
N MET A 151 -8.90 -11.03 -3.90
CA MET A 151 -7.71 -10.62 -3.14
C MET A 151 -7.86 -10.92 -1.64
N SER A 152 -7.96 -12.20 -1.29
CA SER A 152 -8.30 -12.64 0.07
C SER A 152 -7.30 -12.24 1.16
N ASN A 153 -6.06 -11.90 0.80
CA ASN A 153 -4.98 -11.57 1.74
C ASN A 153 -4.68 -10.07 1.81
N LEU A 154 -5.46 -9.23 1.11
CA LEU A 154 -5.25 -7.80 1.08
C LEU A 154 -5.55 -7.17 2.44
N GLN A 155 -4.54 -6.57 3.06
CA GLN A 155 -4.63 -5.90 4.35
C GLN A 155 -4.58 -4.38 4.22
N PHE A 156 -3.85 -3.86 3.24
CA PHE A 156 -3.63 -2.41 3.11
C PHE A 156 -4.09 -1.91 1.74
N LEU A 157 -5.05 -0.99 1.72
CA LEU A 157 -5.52 -0.36 0.49
C LEU A 157 -5.37 1.15 0.61
N ARG A 158 -4.57 1.74 -0.28
CA ARG A 158 -4.40 3.18 -0.45
C ARG A 158 -4.62 3.58 -1.91
N ILE A 159 -5.63 4.41 -2.15
CA ILE A 159 -5.96 4.96 -3.48
C ILE A 159 -6.17 6.48 -3.34
N GLY A 160 -5.40 7.29 -4.07
CA GLY A 160 -5.56 8.75 -4.03
C GLY A 160 -4.67 9.50 -5.00
N GLY A 161 -4.66 10.84 -5.00
CA GLY A 161 -3.77 11.64 -5.88
C GLY A 161 -4.39 12.93 -6.41
N THR A 162 -3.58 13.75 -7.08
CA THR A 162 -3.89 15.16 -7.44
C THR A 162 -4.58 15.37 -8.79
N TYR A 163 -5.10 14.33 -9.44
CA TYR A 163 -5.72 14.40 -10.78
C TYR A 163 -7.17 13.90 -10.76
N PRO A 164 -8.01 14.32 -11.74
CA PRO A 164 -9.44 14.29 -11.56
C PRO A 164 -9.98 12.85 -11.47
N ARG A 165 -11.00 12.68 -10.62
CA ARG A 165 -11.62 11.41 -10.20
C ARG A 165 -12.42 10.68 -11.30
N VAL A 166 -12.16 11.01 -12.56
CA VAL A 166 -13.08 10.80 -13.70
C VAL A 166 -13.29 9.33 -14.06
N HIS A 167 -12.49 8.42 -13.50
CA HIS A 167 -12.49 7.01 -13.89
C HIS A 167 -12.82 6.04 -12.76
N LEU A 168 -13.28 6.51 -11.59
CA LEU A 168 -13.60 5.63 -10.46
C LEU A 168 -14.73 4.64 -10.78
N PRO A 169 -14.70 3.43 -10.18
CA PRO A 169 -15.71 2.41 -10.45
C PRO A 169 -17.06 2.92 -9.97
N GLN A 170 -18.04 2.92 -10.87
CA GLN A 170 -19.42 3.30 -10.55
C GLN A 170 -20.11 2.27 -9.65
N SER A 171 -19.51 1.08 -9.48
CA SER A 171 -19.98 0.06 -8.55
C SER A 171 -18.81 -0.72 -7.95
N LEU A 172 -18.75 -0.77 -6.63
CA LEU A 172 -17.85 -1.64 -5.87
C LEU A 172 -18.71 -2.61 -5.04
N LYS A 173 -18.62 -3.91 -5.32
CA LYS A 173 -19.46 -4.92 -4.66
C LYS A 173 -18.77 -5.68 -3.54
N TYR A 174 -17.45 -5.68 -3.52
CA TYR A 174 -16.65 -6.49 -2.59
C TYR A 174 -15.44 -5.73 -2.10
N LEU A 175 -15.18 -5.85 -0.81
CA LEU A 175 -13.93 -5.49 -0.16
C LEU A 175 -13.44 -6.70 0.67
N PRO A 176 -12.14 -7.01 0.67
CA PRO A 176 -11.62 -8.16 1.42
C PRO A 176 -11.82 -7.99 2.93
N ARG A 177 -12.29 -9.05 3.60
CA ARG A 177 -12.48 -9.06 5.07
C ARG A 177 -11.18 -8.86 5.85
N THR A 178 -10.05 -9.15 5.24
CA THR A 178 -8.71 -9.04 5.83
C THR A 178 -8.16 -7.62 5.84
N LEU A 179 -8.91 -6.65 5.29
CA LEU A 179 -8.51 -5.25 5.29
C LEU A 179 -8.34 -4.71 6.71
N ARG A 180 -7.16 -4.14 6.93
CA ARG A 180 -6.76 -3.44 8.15
C ARG A 180 -6.73 -1.93 7.91
N LEU A 181 -6.34 -1.49 6.72
CA LEU A 181 -6.35 -0.09 6.31
C LEU A 181 -7.16 0.10 5.02
N LEU A 182 -8.14 1.01 5.07
CA LEU A 182 -8.86 1.52 3.92
C LEU A 182 -8.65 3.03 3.79
N ASP A 183 -7.66 3.42 3.00
CA ASP A 183 -7.32 4.80 2.64
C ASP A 183 -7.76 5.06 1.19
N TRP A 184 -8.86 5.80 0.99
CA TRP A 184 -9.42 6.01 -0.34
C TRP A 184 -9.95 7.44 -0.51
N ASP A 185 -9.07 8.32 -1.00
CA ASP A 185 -9.39 9.71 -1.32
C ASP A 185 -10.36 9.78 -2.49
N GLY A 186 -11.49 10.46 -2.31
CA GLY A 186 -12.51 10.59 -3.34
C GLY A 186 -13.33 9.32 -3.56
N PHE A 187 -13.48 8.45 -2.55
CA PHE A 187 -14.26 7.22 -2.66
C PHE A 187 -15.64 7.47 -3.31
N PRO A 188 -16.00 6.73 -4.37
CA PRO A 188 -17.08 7.12 -5.28
C PRO A 188 -18.48 6.73 -4.81
N MET A 189 -18.59 5.74 -3.92
CA MET A 189 -19.88 5.20 -3.48
C MET A 189 -20.42 5.97 -2.28
N THR A 190 -21.75 5.94 -2.11
CA THR A 190 -22.45 6.55 -0.97
C THR A 190 -22.43 5.69 0.29
N CYS A 191 -22.10 4.39 0.16
CA CYS A 191 -21.87 3.46 1.26
C CYS A 191 -20.82 2.40 0.92
N LEU A 192 -20.22 1.77 1.94
CA LEU A 192 -19.36 0.60 1.73
C LEU A 192 -20.19 -0.61 1.28
N PRO A 193 -19.55 -1.60 0.61
CA PRO A 193 -20.24 -2.82 0.21
C PRO A 193 -20.92 -3.52 1.39
N PRO A 194 -22.18 -3.97 1.25
CA PRO A 194 -22.97 -4.51 2.37
C PRO A 194 -22.38 -5.80 2.96
N ASN A 195 -21.62 -6.55 2.17
CA ASN A 195 -20.96 -7.80 2.60
C ASN A 195 -19.56 -7.56 3.20
N PHE A 196 -19.12 -6.32 3.34
CA PHE A 196 -17.84 -6.02 3.96
C PHE A 196 -17.90 -6.26 5.47
N SER A 197 -16.98 -7.07 6.00
CA SER A 197 -16.82 -7.29 7.44
C SER A 197 -15.61 -6.50 7.94
N PRO A 198 -15.78 -5.53 8.86
CA PRO A 198 -14.68 -4.71 9.38
C PRO A 198 -13.96 -5.35 10.57
N GLU A 199 -14.03 -6.68 10.75
CA GLU A 199 -13.47 -7.41 11.90
C GLU A 199 -11.99 -7.09 12.15
N PHE A 200 -11.20 -6.96 11.07
CA PHE A 200 -9.77 -6.66 11.13
C PHE A 200 -9.45 -5.18 10.84
N LEU A 201 -10.46 -4.34 10.61
CA LEU A 201 -10.27 -2.96 10.19
C LEU A 201 -9.73 -2.11 11.36
N VAL A 202 -8.52 -1.61 11.19
CA VAL A 202 -7.84 -0.72 12.16
C VAL A 202 -8.09 0.74 11.79
N GLU A 203 -8.06 1.08 10.50
CA GLU A 203 -8.29 2.47 10.09
C GLU A 203 -9.04 2.59 8.78
N ILE A 204 -9.92 3.59 8.79
CA ILE A 204 -10.64 4.06 7.61
C ILE A 204 -10.38 5.55 7.41
N TYR A 205 -9.89 5.91 6.22
CA TYR A 205 -9.61 7.28 5.84
C TYR A 205 -10.08 7.51 4.41
N MET A 206 -11.22 8.17 4.24
CA MET A 206 -11.80 8.42 2.91
C MET A 206 -12.13 9.90 2.75
N PRO A 207 -11.09 10.76 2.71
CA PRO A 207 -11.31 12.18 2.55
C PRO A 207 -12.05 12.41 1.23
N SER A 208 -12.85 13.47 1.20
CA SER A 208 -13.40 13.94 -0.06
C SER A 208 -14.33 12.91 -0.75
N SER A 209 -14.84 11.92 -0.02
CA SER A 209 -15.70 10.85 -0.54
C SER A 209 -17.15 11.28 -0.74
N ASN A 210 -17.90 10.48 -1.51
CA ASN A 210 -19.36 10.62 -1.67
C ASN A 210 -20.14 9.88 -0.56
N LEU A 211 -19.46 9.41 0.50
CA LEU A 211 -20.10 8.62 1.55
C LEU A 211 -21.15 9.43 2.28
N GLU A 212 -22.38 8.93 2.27
CA GLU A 212 -23.48 9.43 3.09
C GLU A 212 -23.62 8.60 4.38
N LYS A 213 -23.27 7.31 4.30
CA LYS A 213 -23.27 6.36 5.41
C LYS A 213 -22.12 5.37 5.25
N LEU A 214 -21.59 4.85 6.37
CA LEU A 214 -20.47 3.92 6.30
C LEU A 214 -20.91 2.50 5.90
N TRP A 215 -21.99 1.99 6.48
CA TRP A 215 -22.61 0.70 6.14
C TRP A 215 -24.13 0.80 6.23
N GLU A 216 -24.81 -0.12 5.54
CA GLU A 216 -26.24 -0.34 5.73
C GLU A 216 -26.48 -1.27 6.93
N GLY A 217 -27.36 -0.85 7.85
CA GLY A 217 -27.66 -1.60 9.07
C GLY A 217 -26.64 -1.41 10.21
N SER A 218 -26.63 -2.34 11.17
CA SER A 218 -25.71 -2.33 12.32
C SER A 218 -24.54 -3.28 12.07
N GLN A 219 -23.31 -2.76 12.10
CA GLN A 219 -22.09 -3.57 12.11
C GLN A 219 -21.42 -3.57 13.49
N ALA A 220 -20.92 -4.73 13.91
CA ALA A 220 -20.07 -4.83 15.09
C ALA A 220 -18.68 -4.31 14.73
N ILE A 221 -18.30 -3.17 15.32
CA ILE A 221 -16.97 -2.59 15.18
C ILE A 221 -16.23 -2.83 16.49
N ASN A 222 -14.96 -3.18 16.40
CA ASN A 222 -14.08 -3.11 17.55
C ASN A 222 -13.62 -1.66 17.75
N TYR A 223 -14.44 -0.85 18.45
CA TYR A 223 -14.18 0.58 18.70
C TYR A 223 -12.84 0.87 19.41
N ASN A 224 -12.20 -0.14 20.02
CA ASN A 224 -10.89 0.03 20.63
C ASN A 224 -9.76 0.08 19.58
N ASN A 225 -9.99 -0.48 18.40
CA ASN A 225 -8.98 -0.67 17.36
C ASN A 225 -9.30 0.08 16.06
N THR A 226 -10.57 0.39 15.78
CA THR A 226 -10.96 1.07 14.53
C THR A 226 -11.03 2.58 14.72
N ARG A 227 -10.20 3.32 13.98
CA ARG A 227 -10.19 4.79 13.97
C ARG A 227 -10.67 5.33 12.63
N VAL A 228 -11.37 6.46 12.67
CA VAL A 228 -11.54 7.32 11.50
C VAL A 228 -10.30 8.20 11.44
N GLY A 229 -9.48 8.04 10.40
CA GLY A 229 -8.21 8.75 10.27
C GLY A 229 -8.41 10.28 10.33
N PRO A 230 -7.50 11.04 10.96
CA PRO A 230 -7.62 12.49 10.99
C PRO A 230 -7.37 13.06 9.58
N PRO A 231 -7.88 14.27 9.27
CA PRO A 231 -7.56 14.96 8.03
C PRO A 231 -6.09 15.39 8.08
N TYR A 232 -5.17 14.53 7.65
CA TYR A 232 -3.77 14.94 7.52
C TYR A 232 -3.66 15.84 6.30
N GLY A 233 -3.43 17.13 6.57
CA GLY A 233 -2.99 18.11 5.59
C GLY A 233 -1.69 17.64 4.97
N ARG A 234 -1.75 17.36 3.66
CA ARG A 234 -0.60 17.56 2.78
C ARG A 234 -0.36 19.06 2.72
N ASP A 235 0.30 19.62 3.73
CA ASP A 235 0.88 20.95 3.58
C ASP A 235 2.07 20.80 2.65
N GLU A 236 1.91 21.46 1.51
CA GLU A 236 2.84 21.64 0.42
C GLU A 236 4.23 22.07 0.92
N TYR A 237 5.26 21.35 0.48
CA TYR A 237 6.61 21.89 0.25
C TYR A 237 7.18 21.26 -1.02
#